data_AF-A0A5K7Z921-F1
#
_entry.id   AF-A0A5K7Z921-F1
#
_cell.length_a   1.000
_cell.length_b   1.000
_cell.length_c   1.000
_cell.angle_alpha   90.00
_cell.angle_beta   90.00
_cell.angle_gamma   90.00
#
_symmetry.space_group_name_H-M   'P 1'
#
loop_
_entity.id
_entity.type
_entity.pdbx_description
1 polymer ?
#
loop_
_entity_poly.entity_id
_entity_poly.type
_entity_poly.pdbx_seq_one_letter_code
_entity_poly.pdbx_strand_id
1 'polypeptide(L)'
;MAATKRKTVLDFFRTGYDEYHVDYRENSITESYDFIIKTGKSRIFLKIGQKRWDDSDRSSIIDFLESKEEQIRKVVTDDQNAILRMN
;
A
#
# COMPACT_ATOMS: atom_id res chain seq x y z
N MET A 1 3.75 -17.34 5.28
CA MET A 1 2.66 -16.79 4.43
C MET A 1 2.67 -15.25 4.38
N ALA A 2 2.75 -14.54 5.50
CA ALA A 2 2.82 -13.07 5.54
C ALA A 2 3.97 -12.46 4.71
N ALA A 3 5.16 -13.08 4.75
CA ALA A 3 6.30 -12.66 3.93
C ALA A 3 6.00 -12.65 2.42
N THR A 4 5.13 -13.57 1.95
CA THR A 4 4.77 -13.59 0.53
C THR A 4 3.69 -12.59 0.18
N LYS A 5 2.68 -12.36 1.05
CA LYS A 5 1.71 -11.27 0.87
C LYS A 5 2.41 -9.92 0.79
N ARG A 6 3.36 -9.66 1.70
CA ARG A 6 4.21 -8.47 1.68
C ARG A 6 4.94 -8.32 0.36
N LYS A 7 5.61 -9.38 -0.10
CA LYS A 7 6.35 -9.34 -1.37
C LYS A 7 5.42 -9.00 -2.53
N THR A 8 4.24 -9.61 -2.62
CA THR A 8 3.26 -9.33 -3.68
C THR A 8 2.81 -7.86 -3.67
N VAL A 9 2.51 -7.28 -2.50
CA VAL A 9 2.13 -5.85 -2.43
C VAL A 9 3.29 -4.93 -2.80
N LEU A 10 4.51 -5.24 -2.36
CA LEU A 10 5.68 -4.47 -2.76
C LEU A 10 5.95 -4.58 -4.26
N ASP A 11 5.75 -5.76 -4.87
CA ASP A 11 5.91 -5.97 -6.31
C ASP A 11 4.83 -5.22 -7.10
N PHE A 12 3.58 -5.16 -6.61
CA PHE A 12 2.52 -4.32 -7.18
C PHE A 12 2.95 -2.85 -7.23
N PHE A 13 3.40 -2.30 -6.10
CA PHE A 13 3.84 -0.91 -6.06
C PHE A 13 5.08 -0.67 -6.90
N ARG A 14 6.07 -1.56 -6.87
CA ARG A 14 7.27 -1.45 -7.71
C ARG A 14 6.98 -1.50 -9.20
N THR A 15 5.92 -2.20 -9.62
CA THR A 15 5.56 -2.29 -11.04
C THR A 15 4.75 -1.07 -11.49
N GLY A 16 3.84 -0.57 -10.64
CA GLY A 16 2.99 0.58 -10.97
C GLY A 16 3.60 1.95 -10.69
N TYR A 17 4.64 2.00 -9.83
CA TYR A 17 5.22 3.20 -9.23
C TYR A 17 6.75 3.06 -9.08
N ASP A 18 7.42 2.50 -10.10
CA ASP A 18 8.85 2.18 -10.10
C ASP A 18 9.75 3.41 -9.89
N GLU A 19 9.29 4.57 -10.33
CA GLU A 19 9.92 5.88 -10.13
C GLU A 19 9.92 6.36 -8.67
N TYR A 20 9.10 5.74 -7.81
CA TYR A 20 8.92 6.15 -6.42
C TYR A 20 9.51 5.16 -5.43
N HIS A 21 10.03 5.69 -4.32
CA HIS A 21 10.54 4.85 -3.24
C HIS A 21 9.39 4.35 -2.36
N VAL A 22 9.26 3.02 -2.26
CA VAL A 22 8.21 2.37 -1.48
C VAL A 22 8.82 1.69 -0.25
N ASP A 23 8.46 2.21 0.92
CA ASP A 23 8.79 1.63 2.22
C ASP A 23 7.63 0.79 2.76
N TYR A 24 7.94 -0.09 3.70
CA TYR A 24 6.96 -0.91 4.41
C TYR A 24 7.26 -0.89 5.91
N ARG A 25 6.21 -0.78 6.71
CA ARG A 25 6.27 -1.00 8.15
C ARG A 25 5.03 -1.74 8.63
N GLU A 26 5.23 -2.64 9.58
CA GLU A 26 4.14 -3.21 10.36
C GLU A 26 3.89 -2.29 11.54
N ASN A 27 2.62 -1.90 11.74
CA ASN A 27 2.23 -0.97 12.78
C ASN A 27 1.34 -1.69 13.79
N SER A 28 1.95 -2.13 14.88
CA SER A 28 1.26 -2.83 15.97
C SER A 28 0.33 -1.92 16.78
N ILE A 29 0.49 -0.59 16.72
CA ILE A 29 -0.38 0.36 17.44
C ILE A 29 -1.71 0.52 16.72
N THR A 30 -1.67 0.62 15.39
CA THR A 30 -2.88 0.77 14.56
C THR A 30 -3.36 -0.56 13.96
N GLU A 31 -2.78 -1.68 14.39
CA GLU A 31 -3.04 -3.02 13.87
C GLU A 31 -3.12 -3.02 12.33
N SER A 32 -2.07 -2.50 11.68
CA SER A 32 -2.07 -2.32 10.23
C SER A 32 -0.70 -2.54 9.59
N TYR A 33 -0.73 -2.97 8.34
CA TYR A 33 0.41 -3.02 7.45
C TYR A 33 0.46 -1.73 6.64
N ASP A 34 1.46 -0.89 6.91
CA ASP A 34 1.60 0.42 6.29
C ASP A 34 2.64 0.35 5.15
N PHE A 35 2.23 0.74 3.96
CA PHE A 35 3.09 0.97 2.80
C PHE A 35 3.23 2.47 2.59
N ILE A 36 4.45 2.94 2.36
CA ILE A 36 4.77 4.36 2.30
C ILE A 36 5.40 4.65 0.96
N ILE A 37 4.71 5.38 0.10
CA ILE A 37 5.23 5.83 -1.20
C ILE A 37 5.77 7.25 -1.02
N LYS A 38 7.04 7.47 -1.34
CA LYS A 38 7.68 8.78 -1.29
C LYS A 38 7.73 9.39 -2.70
N THR A 39 6.93 10.43 -2.94
CA THR A 39 6.82 11.14 -4.23
C THR A 39 7.80 12.32 -4.34
N GLY A 40 9.02 12.14 -3.84
CA GLY A 40 10.02 13.22 -3.78
C GLY A 40 9.79 14.21 -2.63
N LYS A 41 8.66 14.95 -2.65
CA LYS A 41 8.32 15.94 -1.59
C LYS A 41 7.24 15.47 -0.63
N SER A 42 6.32 14.61 -1.10
CA SER A 42 5.23 14.10 -0.28
C SER A 42 5.39 12.62 0.07
N ARG A 43 4.63 12.22 1.10
CA ARG A 43 4.57 10.85 1.59
C ARG A 43 3.14 10.38 1.60
N ILE A 44 2.90 9.27 0.93
CA ILE A 44 1.59 8.65 0.82
C ILE A 44 1.60 7.39 1.66
N PHE A 45 0.71 7.33 2.64
CA PHE A 45 0.58 6.20 3.55
C PHE A 45 -0.61 5.36 3.14
N LEU A 46 -0.35 4.13 2.71
CA LEU A 46 -1.37 3.15 2.42
C LEU A 46 -1.43 2.14 3.57
N LYS A 47 -2.52 2.14 4.30
CA LYS A 47 -2.70 1.34 5.52
C LYS A 47 -3.67 0.20 5.26
N ILE A 48 -3.20 -1.04 5.29
CA ILE A 48 -4.05 -2.23 5.22
C ILE A 48 -4.27 -2.75 6.63
N GLY A 49 -5.53 -2.81 7.07
CA GLY A 49 -5.86 -3.34 8.40
C GLY A 49 -5.40 -4.78 8.57
N GLN A 50 -4.91 -5.14 9.76
CA GLN A 50 -4.39 -6.48 10.05
C GLN A 50 -5.44 -7.56 9.83
N LYS A 51 -6.67 -7.32 10.27
CA LYS A 51 -7.81 -8.22 10.01
C LYS A 51 -7.99 -8.49 8.52
N ARG A 52 -8.02 -7.44 7.69
CA ARG A 52 -8.13 -7.55 6.24
C ARG A 52 -6.93 -8.29 5.65
N TRP A 53 -5.73 -7.97 6.10
CA TRP A 53 -4.50 -8.61 5.64
C TRP A 53 -4.47 -10.11 5.94
N ASP A 54 -4.91 -10.51 7.14
CA ASP A 54 -4.92 -11.89 7.58
C ASP A 54 -6.01 -12.70 6.87
N ASP A 55 -7.22 -12.13 6.74
CA ASP A 55 -8.38 -12.75 6.07
C ASP A 55 -8.20 -12.89 4.55
N SER A 56 -7.41 -12.01 3.93
CA SER A 56 -7.25 -12.01 2.46
C SER A 56 -6.21 -13.04 2.00
N ASP A 57 -6.43 -13.68 0.85
CA ASP A 57 -5.36 -14.36 0.14
C ASP A 57 -4.53 -13.38 -0.73
N ARG A 58 -3.56 -13.88 -1.49
CA ARG A 58 -2.72 -13.02 -2.34
C ARG A 58 -3.51 -12.34 -3.45
N SER A 59 -4.47 -13.05 -4.06
CA SER A 59 -5.29 -12.50 -5.15
C SER A 59 -6.17 -11.38 -4.63
N SER A 60 -6.83 -11.63 -3.51
CA SER A 60 -7.76 -10.70 -2.86
C SER A 60 -7.10 -9.36 -2.46
N ILE A 61 -5.84 -9.40 -2.05
CA ILE A 61 -5.07 -8.18 -1.76
C ILE A 61 -4.77 -7.40 -3.04
N ILE A 62 -4.42 -8.08 -4.14
CA ILE A 62 -4.10 -7.43 -5.40
C ILE A 62 -5.35 -6.85 -6.05
N ASP A 63 -6.43 -7.61 -6.14
CA ASP A 63 -7.71 -7.13 -6.66
C ASP A 63 -8.17 -5.88 -5.90
N PHE A 64 -7.93 -5.85 -4.58
CA PHE A 64 -8.23 -4.69 -3.75
C PHE A 64 -7.32 -3.50 -4.08
N LEU A 65 -6.01 -3.71 -4.23
CA LEU A 65 -5.06 -2.66 -4.60
C LEU A 65 -5.38 -2.10 -6.00
N GLU A 66 -5.70 -2.96 -6.96
CA GLU A 66 -6.15 -2.60 -8.31
C GLU A 66 -7.43 -1.77 -8.26
N SER A 67 -8.42 -2.16 -7.43
CA SER A 67 -9.65 -1.38 -7.23
C SER A 67 -9.41 0.03 -6.67
N LYS A 68 -8.24 0.26 -6.07
CA LYS A 68 -7.81 1.54 -5.50
C LYS A 68 -6.70 2.20 -6.32
N GLU A 69 -6.27 1.62 -7.42
CA GLU A 69 -5.15 2.11 -8.22
C GLU A 69 -5.40 3.53 -8.70
N GLU A 70 -6.59 3.84 -9.20
CA GLU A 70 -6.96 5.19 -9.65
C GLU A 70 -6.84 6.21 -8.52
N GLN A 71 -7.29 5.85 -7.31
CA GLN A 71 -7.18 6.72 -6.13
C GLN A 71 -5.72 6.92 -5.72
N ILE A 72 -4.91 5.85 -5.74
CA ILE A 72 -3.48 5.93 -5.42
C ILE A 72 -2.77 6.80 -6.47
N ARG A 73 -3.03 6.59 -7.76
CA ARG A 73 -2.47 7.38 -8.87
C ARG A 73 -2.82 8.86 -8.72
N LYS A 74 -4.08 9.18 -8.42
CA LYS A 74 -4.51 10.57 -8.22
C LYS A 74 -3.72 11.24 -7.10
N VAL A 75 -3.62 10.57 -5.96
CA VAL A 75 -2.88 11.08 -4.79
C VAL A 75 -1.39 11.23 -5.08
N VAL A 76 -0.79 10.28 -5.82
CA VAL A 76 0.59 10.35 -6.29
C VAL A 76 0.80 11.55 -7.21
N THR A 77 -0.07 11.74 -8.20
CA THR A 77 -0.02 12.86 -9.15
C THR A 77 -0.20 14.22 -8.48
N ASP A 78 -1.06 14.30 -7.47
CA ASP A 78 -1.30 15.54 -6.73
C ASP A 78 -0.09 15.96 -5.86
N ASP A 79 0.90 15.07 -5.67
CA ASP A 79 2.10 15.25 -4.81
C ASP A 79 1.76 15.83 -3.43
N GLN A 80 0.68 15.33 -2.82
CA GLN A 80 0.23 15.72 -1.49
C GLN A 80 0.39 14.58 -0.49
N ASN A 81 0.68 14.92 0.77
CA ASN A 81 0.62 13.96 1.85
C ASN A 81 -0.79 13.42 1.99
N ALA A 82 -0.94 12.09 1.92
CA ALA A 82 -2.24 11.45 2.07
C ALA A 82 -2.14 10.14 2.84
N ILE A 83 -3.27 9.77 3.44
CA ILE A 83 -3.42 8.49 4.13
C ILE A 83 -4.61 7.75 3.50
N LEU A 84 -4.30 6.70 2.75
CA LEU A 84 -5.26 5.78 2.17
C LEU A 84 -5.45 4.61 3.13
N ARG A 85 -6.63 4.53 3.75
CA ARG A 85 -6.98 3.42 4.65
C ARG A 85 -7.79 2.37 3.90
N MET A 86 -7.35 1.14 4.05
CA MET A 86 -7.90 -0.06 3.43
C MET A 86 -8.42 -0.93 4.56
N ASN A 87 -9.68 -0.70 4.92
CA ASN A 87 -10.39 -1.41 5.98
C ASN A 87 -11.02 -2.70 5.44
#